data_AF-A0A957KTG4-F1
#
_entry.id   AF-A0A957KTG4-F1
#
_cell.length_a   1.000
_cell.length_b   1.000
_cell.length_c   1.000
_cell.angle_alpha   90.00
_cell.angle_beta   90.00
_cell.angle_gamma   90.00
#
_symmetry.space_group_name_H-M   'P 1'
#
loop_
_entity.id
_entity.type
_entity.pdbx_description
1 polymer ?
#
loop_
_entity_poly.entity_id
_entity_poly.type
_entity_poly.pdbx_seq_one_letter_code
_entity_poly.pdbx_strand_id
1 'polypeptide(L)' 'SAFTMLYNATGQPAMSVPLHWTDAGLPVGMHFAGRFGDEATLFRLAGQLEQERPWAGRAPAMVRRPETHAGDPAID' A
#
# COMPACT_ATOMS: atom_id res chain seq x y z
N SER A 1 4.02 8.72 10.97
CA SER A 1 4.38 7.36 11.40
C SER A 1 5.73 7.42 12.09
N ALA A 2 5.91 6.72 13.21
CA ALA A 2 7.16 6.71 13.97
C ALA A 2 8.34 6.10 13.18
N PHE A 3 8.07 5.24 12.19
CA PHE A 3 9.09 4.51 11.43
C PHE A 3 9.57 5.22 10.16
N THR A 4 8.75 6.07 9.54
CA THR A 4 9.05 6.70 8.25
C THR A 4 9.75 8.04 8.39
N MET A 5 9.60 8.71 9.54
CA MET A 5 10.12 10.06 9.77
C MET A 5 11.64 10.14 9.63
N LEU A 6 12.35 9.07 10.00
CA LEU A 6 13.80 8.99 9.86
C LEU A 6 14.23 9.28 8.41
N TYR A 7 13.59 8.65 7.43
CA TYR A 7 13.97 8.77 6.02
C TYR A 7 13.57 10.11 5.39
N ASN A 8 12.57 10.80 5.95
CA ASN A 8 12.29 12.20 5.59
C ASN A 8 13.44 13.11 6.02
N ALA A 9 13.97 12.90 7.22
CA ALA A 9 15.03 13.74 7.77
C ALA A 9 16.38 13.47 7.10
N THR A 10 16.67 12.23 6.75
CA THR A 10 17.97 11.82 6.23
C THR A 10 18.03 11.76 4.70
N GLY A 11 16.88 11.73 4.02
CA GLY A 11 16.77 11.81 2.56
C GLY A 11 17.07 10.51 1.81
N GLN A 12 17.31 9.39 2.50
CA GLN A 12 17.40 8.09 1.84
C GLN A 12 16.09 7.76 1.13
N PRO A 13 16.15 7.11 -0.05
CA PRO A 13 14.96 6.62 -0.70
C PRO A 13 14.33 5.52 0.15
N ALA A 14 13.01 5.54 0.23
CA ALA A 14 12.23 4.55 0.97
C ALA A 14 10.89 4.29 0.29
N MET A 15 10.39 3.06 0.41
CA MET A 15 9.12 2.62 -0.19
C MET A 15 8.32 1.76 0.80
N SER A 16 7.02 1.65 0.58
CA SER A 16 6.14 0.74 1.32
C SER A 16 5.32 -0.09 0.34
N VAL A 17 5.32 -1.42 0.50
CA VAL A 17 4.58 -2.35 -0.37
C VAL A 17 3.63 -3.25 0.43
N PRO A 18 2.41 -3.53 -0.08
CA PRO A 18 1.35 -4.22 0.67
C PRO A 18 1.46 -5.76 0.57
N LEU A 19 2.42 -6.35 1.29
CA LEU A 19 2.75 -7.79 1.19
C LEU A 19 1.84 -8.72 2.01
N HIS A 20 1.03 -8.14 2.92
CA HIS A 20 0.14 -8.90 3.78
C HIS A 20 -1.21 -8.21 3.94
N TRP A 21 -2.24 -9.01 4.21
CA TRP A 21 -3.60 -8.57 4.47
C TRP A 21 -4.10 -9.30 5.71
N THR A 22 -4.63 -8.56 6.67
CA THR A 22 -5.23 -9.13 7.89
C THR A 22 -6.50 -9.90 7.55
N ASP A 23 -6.97 -10.75 8.45
CA ASP A 23 -8.27 -11.45 8.31
C ASP A 23 -9.46 -10.48 8.18
N ALA A 24 -9.34 -9.26 8.73
CA ALA A 24 -10.32 -8.18 8.56
C ALA A 24 -10.28 -7.47 7.19
N GLY A 25 -9.46 -7.94 6.25
CA GLY A 25 -9.33 -7.34 4.92
C GLY A 25 -8.60 -6.00 4.88
N LEU A 26 -7.73 -5.71 5.86
CA LEU A 26 -6.91 -4.50 5.88
C LEU A 26 -5.49 -4.78 5.37
N PRO A 27 -4.91 -3.89 4.54
CA PRO A 27 -3.55 -4.05 4.04
C PRO A 27 -2.51 -3.75 5.14
N VAL A 28 -1.45 -4.56 5.18
CA VAL A 28 -0.26 -4.34 6.01
C VAL A 28 0.93 -4.07 5.09
N GLY A 29 1.47 -2.86 5.19
CA GLY A 29 2.64 -2.43 4.43
C GLY A 29 3.94 -2.90 5.09
N MET A 30 4.90 -3.33 4.27
CA MET A 30 6.29 -3.52 4.68
C MET A 30 7.12 -2.36 4.13
N HIS A 31 7.89 -1.72 5.01
CA HIS A 31 8.67 -0.53 4.69
C HIS A 31 10.14 -0.89 4.46
N PHE A 32 10.69 -0.46 3.34
CA PHE A 32 12.08 -0.69 2.95
C PHE A 32 12.76 0.65 2.69
N ALA A 33 14.03 0.75 3.07
CA ALA A 33 14.87 1.91 2.81
C ALA A 33 16.18 1.49 2.14
N GLY A 34 16.63 2.29 1.18
CA GLY A 34 17.84 2.07 0.41
C GLY A 34 18.99 2.95 0.86
N ARG A 35 20.14 2.80 0.19
CA ARG A 35 21.24 3.78 0.30
C ARG A 35 20.82 5.08 -0.39
N PHE A 36 21.41 6.20 0.01
CA PHE A 36 21.16 7.48 -0.63
C PHE A 36 21.46 7.41 -2.15
N GLY A 37 20.49 7.81 -2.97
CA GLY A 37 20.58 7.75 -4.45
C GLY A 37 20.53 6.35 -5.07
N ASP A 38 20.09 5.32 -4.33
CA ASP A 38 19.97 3.93 -4.80
C ASP A 38 18.51 3.48 -4.93
N GLU A 39 17.68 4.31 -5.56
CA GLU A 39 16.27 4.02 -5.85
C GLU A 39 16.12 2.79 -6.75
N ALA A 40 17.08 2.58 -7.67
CA ALA A 40 17.07 1.46 -8.60
C ALA A 40 17.02 0.10 -7.87
N THR A 41 17.75 -0.04 -6.76
CA THR A 41 17.70 -1.26 -5.95
C THR A 41 16.33 -1.46 -5.31
N LEU A 42 15.69 -0.40 -4.82
CA LEU A 42 14.34 -0.48 -4.28
C LEU A 42 13.31 -0.87 -5.34
N PHE A 43 13.37 -0.28 -6.54
CA PHE A 43 12.47 -0.67 -7.63
C PHE A 43 12.66 -2.12 -8.08
N ARG A 44 13.91 -2.61 -8.16
CA ARG A 44 14.18 -4.01 -8.48
C ARG A 44 13.62 -4.95 -7.41
N LEU A 45 13.76 -4.59 -6.13
CA LEU A 45 13.18 -5.34 -5.02
C LEU A 45 11.64 -5.33 -5.10
N ALA A 46 11.03 -4.17 -5.36
CA ALA A 46 9.58 -4.05 -5.50
C ALA A 46 9.05 -4.94 -6.63
N GLY A 47 9.71 -4.95 -7.79
CA GLY A 47 9.32 -5.80 -8.92
C GLY A 47 9.36 -7.30 -8.59
N GLN A 48 10.40 -7.76 -7.89
CA GLN A 48 10.48 -9.16 -7.44
C GLN A 48 9.37 -9.48 -6.44
N LEU A 49 9.15 -8.61 -5.47
CA LEU A 49 8.09 -8.79 -4.47
C LEU A 49 6.70 -8.77 -5.11
N GLU A 50 6.48 -7.96 -6.15
CA GLU A 50 5.20 -7.88 -6.87
C GLU A 50 4.94 -9.17 -7.67
N GLN A 51 5.97 -9.74 -8.28
CA GLN A 51 5.88 -11.02 -8.98
C GLN A 51 5.54 -12.17 -8.04
N GLU A 52 6.19 -12.23 -6.87
CA GLU A 52 5.98 -13.30 -5.89
C GLU A 52 4.69 -13.12 -5.08
N ARG A 53 4.27 -11.87 -4.83
CA ARG A 53 3.12 -11.52 -3.99
C ARG A 53 2.25 -10.46 -4.67
N PRO A 54 1.54 -10.79 -5.77
CA PRO A 54 0.78 -9.81 -6.53
C PRO A 54 -0.27 -9.06 -5.69
N TRP A 55 -0.24 -7.73 -5.72
CA TRP A 55 -1.18 -6.87 -4.99
C TRP A 55 -2.08 -6.01 -5.88
N ALA A 56 -1.81 -5.91 -7.19
CA ALA A 56 -2.55 -5.02 -8.11
C ALA A 56 -4.08 -5.25 -8.13
N GLY A 57 -4.52 -6.49 -7.91
CA GLY A 57 -5.95 -6.86 -7.84
C GLY A 57 -6.59 -6.71 -6.45
N ARG A 58 -5.87 -6.23 -5.44
CA ARG A 58 -6.34 -6.14 -4.05
C ARG A 58 -6.62 -4.69 -3.66
N ALA A 59 -7.84 -4.46 -3.17
CA ALA A 59 -8.28 -3.18 -2.64
C ALA A 59 -9.23 -3.40 -1.46
N PRO A 60 -9.23 -2.52 -0.44
CA PRO A 60 -10.19 -2.59 0.65
C PRO A 60 -11.63 -2.49 0.14
N ALA A 61 -12.57 -3.13 0.84
CA ALA A 61 -13.99 -3.15 0.45
C ALA A 61 -14.58 -1.74 0.30
N MET A 62 -14.17 -0.78 1.13
CA MET A 62 -14.61 0.63 1.04
C MET A 62 -14.22 1.31 -0.29
N VAL A 63 -13.11 0.88 -0.92
CA VAL A 63 -12.65 1.46 -2.19
C VAL A 63 -13.47 0.91 -3.36
N ARG A 64 -14.04 -0.29 -3.23
CA ARG A 64 -15.07 -0.76 -4.17
C ARG A 64 -16.34 0.02 -3.85
N ARG A 65 -16.70 0.95 -4.73
CA ARG A 65 -17.93 1.73 -4.62
C ARG A 65 -19.08 0.77 -4.30
N PRO A 66 -19.82 0.95 -3.19
CA PRO A 66 -20.99 0.10 -2.96
C PRO A 66 -21.92 0.25 -4.16
N GLU A 67 -22.41 -0.87 -4.68
CA GLU A 67 -23.56 -0.85 -5.60
C GLU A 67 -24.62 0.03 -4.93
N THR A 68 -25.02 1.11 -5.59
CA THR A 68 -26.11 1.99 -5.13
C THR A 68 -27.29 1.11 -4.76
N HIS A 69 -27.68 1.10 -3.48
CA HIS A 69 -28.92 0.50 -3.04
C HIS A 69 -30.03 1.26 -3.76
N ALA A 70 -30.61 0.65 -4.80
CA ALA A 70 -31.76 1.20 -5.50
C ALA A 70 -32.95 1.16 -4.54
N GLY A 71 -33.17 2.25 -3.80
CA GLY A 71 -34.32 2.38 -2.91
C GLY A 71 -34.11 3.22 -1.67
N ASP A 72 -33.38 4.34 -1.75
CA ASP A 72 -33.52 5.37 -0.72
C ASP A 72 -34.82 6.14 -0.99
N PRO A 73 -35.90 5.95 -0.21
CA PRO A 73 -37.09 6.76 -0.40
C PRO A 73 -36.74 8.19 0.01
N ALA A 74 -37.12 9.14 -0.84
CA ALA A 74 -37.00 10.56 -0.55
C ALA A 74 -37.59 10.85 0.84
N ILE A 75 -36.79 11.50 1.69
CA ILE A 75 -37.29 12.11 2.92
C ILE A 75 -38.23 13.24 2.51
N ASP A 76 -39.53 13.02 2.66
CA ASP A 76 -40.55 14.03 2.93
C ASP A 76 -40.32 14.62 4.32
#